data_AF-A0AAW9TRF7-F1
#
_entry.id   AF-A0AAW9TRF7-F1
#
_cell.length_a   1.000
_cell.length_b   1.000
_cell.length_c   1.000
_cell.angle_alpha   90.00
_cell.angle_beta   90.00
_cell.angle_gamma   90.00
#
_symmetry.space_group_name_H-M   'P 1'
#
loop_
_entity.id
_entity.type
_entity.pdbx_description
1 polymer ?
#
loop_
_entity_poly.entity_id
_entity_poly.type
_entity_poly.pdbx_seq_one_letter_code
_entity_poly.pdbx_strand_id
1 'polypeptide(L)'
;MDARTGVYVIDGHEMTIRPAPLEREWMNGTNQRFAYRCLPLNIANAHGWEILNAAGFSAVWDGGERENAVRNRPDPVTHAPAVSHFGSGTLTFHMPCLFKTDSGTDLFVTGPLNRPKDGIAALTVSSRRIGRPTHSP
;
A
#
# COMPACT_ATOMS: atom_id res chain seq x y z
N MET A 1 13.72 23.69 -5.14
CA MET A 1 13.84 22.55 -6.07
C MET A 1 12.59 21.74 -5.90
N ASP A 2 11.71 21.70 -6.89
CA ASP A 2 10.52 20.83 -6.85
C ASP A 2 10.97 19.38 -7.00
N ALA A 3 10.81 18.59 -5.93
CA ALA A 3 11.02 17.16 -6.01
C ALA A 3 9.91 16.55 -6.89
N ARG A 4 10.26 15.97 -8.03
CA ARG A 4 9.27 15.38 -8.95
C ARG A 4 9.24 13.87 -8.76
N THR A 5 8.20 13.39 -8.07
CA THR A 5 7.88 11.97 -8.08
C THR A 5 6.95 11.67 -9.26
N GLY A 6 7.36 10.75 -10.13
CA GLY A 6 6.56 10.26 -11.25
C GLY A 6 6.20 8.80 -11.07
N VAL A 7 5.07 8.38 -11.64
CA VAL A 7 4.65 6.98 -11.69
C VAL A 7 4.42 6.59 -13.14
N TYR A 8 5.03 5.48 -13.54
CA TYR A 8 4.82 4.87 -14.85
C TYR A 8 4.13 3.53 -14.65
N VAL A 9 2.87 3.42 -15.07
CA VAL A 9 2.12 2.15 -15.04
C VAL A 9 2.57 1.30 -16.23
N ILE A 10 2.79 0.01 -16.01
CA ILE A 10 3.19 -0.93 -17.06
C ILE A 10 2.03 -1.11 -18.05
N ASP A 11 2.35 -1.17 -19.35
CA ASP A 11 1.35 -1.37 -20.40
C ASP A 11 0.45 -2.59 -20.14
N GLY A 12 -0.84 -2.43 -20.39
CA GLY A 12 -1.85 -3.48 -20.15
C GLY A 12 -2.32 -3.60 -18.70
N HIS A 13 -1.82 -2.76 -17.79
CA HIS A 13 -2.30 -2.68 -16.41
C HIS A 13 -2.99 -1.35 -16.12
N GLU A 14 -3.98 -1.40 -15.22
CA GLU A 14 -4.56 -0.22 -14.61
C GLU A 14 -4.19 -0.14 -13.14
N MET A 15 -3.91 1.06 -12.66
CA MET A 15 -3.63 1.31 -11.26
C MET A 15 -4.20 2.67 -10.88
N THR A 16 -5.06 2.67 -9.86
CA THR A 16 -5.61 3.92 -9.33
C THR A 16 -4.79 4.35 -8.14
N ILE A 17 -4.11 5.48 -8.27
CA ILE A 17 -3.43 6.16 -7.16
C ILE A 17 -4.17 7.46 -6.88
N ARG A 18 -4.43 7.75 -5.60
CA ARG A 18 -5.03 9.00 -5.17
C ARG A 18 -4.33 9.57 -3.94
N PRO A 19 -4.43 10.87 -3.67
CA PRO A 19 -4.09 11.41 -2.36
C PRO A 19 -4.86 10.67 -1.26
N ALA A 20 -4.22 10.41 -0.12
CA ALA A 20 -4.91 9.78 1.00
C ALA A 20 -6.05 10.71 1.49
N PRO A 21 -7.31 10.24 1.55
CA PRO A 21 -8.40 11.05 2.07
C PRO A 21 -8.23 11.25 3.57
N LEU A 22 -8.83 12.31 4.12
CA LEU A 22 -8.76 12.60 5.55
C LEU A 22 -9.66 11.64 6.36
N GLU A 23 -10.77 11.20 5.78
CA GLU A 23 -11.84 10.49 6.48
C GLU A 23 -11.49 9.02 6.78
N ARG A 24 -11.96 8.54 7.93
CA ARG A 24 -11.89 7.14 8.35
C ARG A 24 -13.25 6.73 8.91
N GLU A 25 -13.73 5.55 8.50
CA GLU A 25 -15.02 5.02 8.97
C GLU A 25 -15.10 4.90 10.49
N TRP A 26 -14.05 4.34 11.13
CA TRP A 26 -14.04 4.22 12.59
C TRP A 26 -14.07 5.59 13.29
N MET A 27 -13.44 6.62 12.71
CA MET A 27 -13.47 7.98 13.25
C MET A 27 -14.85 8.62 13.08
N ASN A 28 -15.51 8.37 11.94
CA ASN A 28 -16.91 8.78 11.71
C ASN A 28 -17.84 8.17 12.76
N GLY A 29 -17.57 6.94 13.19
CA GLY A 29 -18.33 6.21 14.20
C GLY A 29 -18.07 6.63 15.65
N THR A 30 -17.08 7.47 15.94
CA THR A 30 -16.85 7.96 17.30
C THR A 30 -17.92 8.96 17.75
N ASN A 31 -18.18 9.08 19.06
CA ASN A 31 -19.17 10.02 19.59
C ASN A 31 -18.87 11.45 19.10
N GLN A 32 -19.83 12.11 18.44
CA GLN A 32 -19.64 13.43 17.82
C GLN A 32 -18.40 13.52 16.91
N ARG A 33 -17.95 12.40 16.33
CA ARG A 33 -16.73 12.28 15.53
C ARG A 33 -15.48 12.82 16.24
N PHE A 34 -15.41 12.70 17.58
CA PHE A 34 -14.40 13.37 18.40
C PHE A 34 -12.95 13.03 18.01
N ALA A 35 -12.70 11.87 17.38
CA ALA A 35 -11.37 11.49 16.93
C ALA A 35 -10.76 12.52 15.96
N TYR A 36 -11.57 13.19 15.13
CA TYR A 36 -11.08 14.25 14.23
C TYR A 36 -10.68 15.54 14.96
N ARG A 37 -10.86 15.65 16.29
CA ARG A 37 -10.33 16.77 17.07
C ARG A 37 -8.82 16.64 17.32
N CYS A 38 -8.23 15.47 17.07
CA CYS A 38 -6.80 15.26 17.13
C CYS A 38 -6.14 15.70 15.82
N LEU A 39 -5.62 16.93 15.78
CA LEU A 39 -4.94 17.46 14.58
C LEU A 39 -3.80 16.57 14.07
N PRO A 40 -2.91 16.01 14.92
CA PRO A 40 -1.88 15.06 14.45
C PRO A 40 -2.46 13.84 13.72
N LEU A 41 -3.61 13.33 14.19
CA LEU A 41 -4.28 12.19 13.57
C LEU A 41 -4.84 12.56 12.18
N ASN A 42 -5.42 13.76 12.03
CA ASN A 42 -5.91 14.25 10.74
C ASN A 42 -4.78 14.48 9.73
N ILE A 43 -3.66 15.05 10.19
CA ILE A 43 -2.47 15.25 9.35
C ILE A 43 -1.94 13.90 8.86
N ALA A 44 -1.85 12.92 9.76
CA ALA A 44 -1.46 11.56 9.39
C ALA A 44 -2.44 10.92 8.39
N ASN A 45 -3.74 11.15 8.53
CA ASN A 45 -4.74 10.58 7.63
C ASN A 45 -4.56 11.03 6.17
N ALA A 46 -4.23 12.30 5.97
CA ALA A 46 -4.04 12.91 4.66
C ALA A 46 -2.59 12.80 4.14
N HIS A 47 -1.72 12.08 4.86
CA HIS A 47 -0.31 11.99 4.50
C HIS A 47 -0.09 10.96 3.38
N GLY A 48 0.52 11.41 2.29
CA GLY A 48 0.93 10.56 1.18
C GLY A 48 -0.22 10.21 0.22
N TRP A 49 -0.04 9.07 -0.46
CA TRP A 49 -0.92 8.61 -1.53
C TRP A 49 -1.34 7.16 -1.25
N GLU A 50 -2.56 6.82 -1.62
CA GLU A 50 -3.11 5.47 -1.57
C GLU A 50 -3.08 4.85 -2.97
N ILE A 51 -2.59 3.61 -3.06
CA ILE A 51 -2.76 2.74 -4.22
C ILE A 51 -3.98 1.86 -3.95
N LEU A 52 -4.99 1.94 -4.80
CA LEU A 52 -6.22 1.17 -4.64
C LEU A 52 -6.10 -0.20 -5.30
N ASN A 53 -6.73 -1.20 -4.69
CA ASN A 53 -6.88 -2.51 -5.29
C ASN A 53 -7.68 -2.40 -6.60
N ALA A 54 -7.17 -3.04 -7.66
CA ALA A 54 -7.87 -3.10 -8.95
C ALA A 54 -9.17 -3.93 -8.89
N ALA A 55 -9.28 -4.84 -7.91
CA ALA A 55 -10.45 -5.68 -7.69
C ALA A 55 -10.61 -6.06 -6.21
N GLY A 56 -11.84 -6.40 -5.82
CA GLY A 56 -12.13 -6.99 -4.52
C GLY A 56 -11.71 -8.46 -4.46
N PHE A 57 -11.30 -8.90 -3.28
CA PHE A 57 -10.91 -10.29 -3.00
C PHE A 57 -10.99 -10.57 -1.51
N SER A 58 -11.08 -11.86 -1.16
CA SER A 58 -10.85 -12.36 0.20
C SER A 58 -9.57 -13.19 0.27
N ALA A 59 -8.95 -13.22 1.44
CA ALA A 59 -7.78 -14.04 1.71
C ALA A 59 -8.00 -14.81 3.01
N VAL A 60 -7.60 -16.08 3.04
CA VAL A 60 -7.66 -16.92 4.24
C VAL A 60 -6.29 -17.53 4.47
N TRP A 61 -5.72 -17.28 5.65
CA TRP A 61 -4.53 -17.98 6.12
C TRP A 61 -4.94 -19.21 6.94
N ASP A 62 -4.35 -20.36 6.64
CA ASP A 62 -4.64 -21.61 7.37
C ASP A 62 -3.73 -21.86 8.59
N GLY A 63 -2.93 -20.86 8.97
CA GLY A 63 -1.99 -20.94 10.09
C GLY A 63 -0.64 -21.58 9.75
N GLY A 64 -0.44 -22.07 8.53
CA GLY A 64 0.81 -22.67 8.09
C GLY A 64 1.90 -21.67 7.71
N GLU A 65 3.15 -22.12 7.69
CA GLU A 65 4.32 -21.29 7.36
C GLU A 65 4.72 -21.34 5.88
N ARG A 66 4.20 -22.32 5.14
CA ARG A 66 4.53 -22.54 3.72
C ARG A 66 4.05 -21.41 2.80
N GLU A 67 4.68 -21.25 1.65
CA GLU A 67 4.41 -20.19 0.68
C GLU A 67 2.96 -20.13 0.21
N ASN A 68 2.21 -21.23 0.19
CA ASN A 68 0.82 -21.31 -0.23
C ASN A 68 -0.19 -21.40 0.94
N ALA A 69 0.22 -21.04 2.16
CA ALA A 69 -0.65 -21.06 3.34
C ALA A 69 -1.75 -19.99 3.30
N VAL A 70 -1.58 -18.92 2.51
CA VAL A 70 -2.61 -17.91 2.27
C VAL A 70 -3.33 -18.22 0.96
N ARG A 71 -4.65 -18.42 1.02
CA ARG A 71 -5.50 -18.66 -0.15
C ARG A 71 -6.29 -17.41 -0.49
N ASN A 72 -6.06 -16.89 -1.69
CA ASN A 72 -6.79 -15.73 -2.21
C ASN A 72 -7.98 -16.19 -3.06
N ARG A 73 -9.13 -15.54 -2.88
CA ARG A 73 -10.34 -15.74 -3.66
C ARG A 73 -10.77 -14.38 -4.23
N PRO A 74 -10.61 -14.14 -5.53
CA PRO A 74 -11.10 -12.91 -6.15
C PRO A 74 -12.63 -12.85 -6.16
N ASP A 75 -13.16 -11.65 -6.28
CA ASP A 75 -14.56 -11.44 -6.64
C ASP A 75 -14.84 -11.96 -8.07
N PRO A 76 -16.09 -12.31 -8.43
CA PRO A 76 -16.40 -12.88 -9.74
C PRO A 76 -15.87 -12.05 -10.90
N VAL A 77 -15.30 -12.73 -11.91
CA VAL A 77 -14.78 -12.10 -13.14
C VAL A 77 -13.58 -11.17 -12.90
N THR A 78 -12.89 -11.30 -11.76
CA THR A 78 -11.68 -10.52 -11.45
C THR A 78 -10.50 -11.42 -11.07
N HIS A 79 -9.31 -10.81 -10.97
CA HIS A 79 -8.11 -11.45 -10.43
C HIS A 79 -7.75 -10.81 -9.10
N ALA A 80 -7.26 -11.61 -8.15
CA ALA A 80 -6.81 -11.07 -6.88
C ALA A 80 -5.54 -10.25 -7.13
N PRO A 81 -5.47 -8.98 -6.66
CA PRO A 81 -4.28 -8.14 -6.81
C PRO A 81 -3.13 -8.56 -5.88
N ALA A 82 -3.32 -9.65 -5.13
CA ALA A 82 -2.38 -10.16 -4.15
C ALA A 82 -2.13 -11.65 -4.34
N VAL A 83 -0.97 -12.09 -3.87
CA VAL A 83 -0.49 -13.48 -3.93
C VAL A 83 0.06 -13.93 -2.58
N SER A 84 0.10 -15.24 -2.37
CA SER A 84 0.86 -15.87 -1.30
C SER A 84 2.22 -16.26 -1.86
N HIS A 85 3.29 -15.62 -1.37
CA HIS A 85 4.63 -15.77 -1.98
C HIS A 85 5.72 -16.07 -0.96
N PHE A 86 5.75 -15.37 0.18
CA PHE A 86 6.85 -15.49 1.15
C PHE A 86 6.58 -16.48 2.30
N GLY A 87 5.37 -17.06 2.38
CA GLY A 87 4.97 -17.91 3.50
C GLY A 87 4.68 -17.11 4.78
N SER A 88 4.60 -17.82 5.91
CA SER A 88 4.37 -17.25 7.26
C SER A 88 3.16 -16.29 7.35
N GLY A 89 2.07 -16.60 6.65
CA GLY A 89 0.88 -15.75 6.62
C GLY A 89 1.05 -14.43 5.84
N THR A 90 2.12 -14.28 5.07
CA THR A 90 2.40 -13.06 4.30
C THR A 90 1.54 -12.97 3.04
N LEU A 91 0.76 -11.89 2.94
CA LEU A 91 0.02 -11.53 1.72
C LEU A 91 0.78 -10.43 0.97
N THR A 92 1.17 -10.71 -0.28
CA THR A 92 1.99 -9.81 -1.10
C THR A 92 1.15 -9.16 -2.19
N PHE A 93 1.27 -7.85 -2.35
CA PHE A 93 0.63 -7.09 -3.43
C PHE A 93 1.68 -6.74 -4.49
N HIS A 94 1.43 -7.10 -5.75
CA HIS A 94 2.28 -6.69 -6.85
C HIS A 94 1.88 -5.30 -7.34
N MET A 95 2.86 -4.42 -7.50
CA MET A 95 2.67 -3.07 -8.01
C MET A 95 3.10 -3.05 -9.48
N PRO A 96 2.17 -3.02 -10.46
CA PRO A 96 2.50 -3.02 -11.88
C PRO A 96 2.93 -1.62 -12.36
N CYS A 97 3.87 -1.01 -11.64
CA CYS A 97 4.33 0.33 -11.93
C CYS A 97 5.76 0.57 -11.46
N LEU A 98 6.41 1.55 -12.09
CA LEU A 98 7.69 2.07 -11.67
C LEU A 98 7.51 3.47 -11.08
N PHE A 99 7.91 3.61 -9.81
CA PHE A 99 8.07 4.91 -9.19
C PHE A 99 9.43 5.50 -9.55
N LYS A 100 9.43 6.75 -10.01
CA LYS A 100 10.63 7.54 -10.25
C LYS A 100 10.69 8.65 -9.22
N THR A 101 11.73 8.62 -8.40
CA THR A 101 12.05 9.67 -7.44
C THR A 101 13.35 10.36 -7.83
N ASP A 102 13.54 11.57 -7.30
CA ASP A 102 14.82 12.26 -7.39
C ASP A 102 15.90 11.50 -6.58
N SER A 103 17.16 11.76 -6.93
CA SER A 103 18.28 11.15 -6.22
C SER A 103 18.28 11.56 -4.74
N GLY A 104 18.46 10.58 -3.85
CA GLY A 104 18.43 10.80 -2.40
C GLY A 104 17.02 10.77 -1.78
N THR A 105 15.97 10.56 -2.58
CA THR A 105 14.61 10.37 -2.10
C THR A 105 14.24 8.89 -2.05
N ASP A 106 13.89 8.43 -0.85
CA ASP A 106 13.34 7.09 -0.61
C ASP A 106 11.81 7.12 -0.66
N LEU A 107 11.21 6.00 -1.03
CA LEU A 107 9.77 5.77 -0.90
C LEU A 107 9.50 5.03 0.40
N PHE A 108 8.65 5.63 1.24
CA PHE A 108 8.09 4.99 2.41
C PHE A 108 6.75 4.34 2.04
N VAL A 109 6.70 3.01 2.07
CA VAL A 109 5.51 2.23 1.68
C VAL A 109 4.99 1.46 2.88
N THR A 110 3.71 1.62 3.19
CA THR A 110 3.01 0.98 4.31
C THR A 110 1.52 0.83 4.00
N GLY A 111 0.77 0.25 4.94
CA GLY A 111 -0.69 0.19 4.85
C GLY A 111 -1.33 1.58 5.06
N PRO A 112 -2.65 1.73 4.82
CA PRO A 112 -3.29 3.02 4.95
C PRO A 112 -3.27 3.53 6.40
N LEU A 113 -2.75 4.73 6.60
CA LEU A 113 -2.56 5.32 7.94
C LEU A 113 -3.90 5.46 8.67
N ASN A 114 -3.92 5.05 9.95
CA ASN A 114 -5.09 5.04 10.82
C ASN A 114 -6.32 4.36 10.20
N ARG A 115 -6.14 3.36 9.33
CA ARG A 115 -7.23 2.54 8.79
C ARG A 115 -6.96 1.06 9.11
N PRO A 116 -7.01 0.66 10.39
CA PRO A 116 -6.79 -0.72 10.78
C PRO A 116 -7.80 -1.62 10.06
N LYS A 117 -7.32 -2.78 9.61
CA LYS A 117 -8.15 -3.83 9.01
C LYS A 117 -8.01 -5.06 9.90
N ASP A 118 -9.15 -5.61 10.31
CA ASP A 118 -9.16 -6.81 11.14
C ASP A 118 -8.47 -7.99 10.43
N GLY A 119 -7.78 -8.81 11.22
CA GLY A 119 -7.08 -10.01 10.74
C GLY A 119 -5.82 -9.79 9.90
N ILE A 120 -5.36 -8.54 9.70
CA ILE A 120 -4.13 -8.27 8.95
C ILE A 120 -3.42 -6.99 9.44
N ALA A 121 -2.11 -7.06 9.55
CA ALA A 121 -1.27 -5.90 9.84
C ALA A 121 -0.38 -5.59 8.62
N ALA A 122 -0.24 -4.30 8.30
CA ALA A 122 0.64 -3.90 7.21
C ALA A 122 2.10 -3.90 7.66
N LEU A 123 2.96 -4.47 6.83
CA LEU A 123 4.40 -4.26 6.94
C LEU A 123 4.77 -2.91 6.34
N THR A 124 5.84 -2.32 6.86
CA THR A 124 6.36 -1.02 6.43
C THR A 124 7.75 -1.22 5.86
N VAL A 125 7.99 -0.67 4.66
CA VAL A 125 9.27 -0.80 3.96
C VAL A 125 9.70 0.56 3.41
N SER A 126 11.02 0.75 3.34
CA SER A 126 11.62 1.84 2.58
C SER A 126 12.26 1.27 1.33
N SER A 127 12.00 1.89 0.17
CA SER A 127 12.75 1.59 -1.06
C SER A 127 13.60 2.80 -1.44
N ARG A 128 14.88 2.54 -1.68
CA ARG A 128 15.86 3.55 -2.09
C ARG A 128 16.27 3.30 -3.52
N ARG A 129 16.33 4.36 -4.33
CA ARG A 129 16.96 4.27 -5.65
C ARG A 129 18.45 3.97 -5.47
N ILE A 130 18.89 2.80 -5.91
CA ILE A 130 20.32 2.52 -6.04
C ILE A 130 20.83 3.41 -7.18
N GLY A 131 21.68 4.39 -6.85
CA GLY A 131 22.32 5.26 -7.84
C GLY A 131 23.08 4.41 -8.86
N ARG A 132 23.12 4.84 -10.12
CA ARG A 132 24.01 4.22 -11.11
C ARG A 132 25.44 4.35 -10.58
N PRO A 133 26.24 3.27 -10.47
CA PRO A 133 27.62 3.41 -10.03
C PRO A 133 28.33 4.43 -10.93
N THR A 134 28.85 5.48 -10.33
CA THR A 134 29.74 6.42 -11.01
C THR A 134 31.05 5.69 -11.26
N HIS A 135 31.15 4.99 -12.38
CA HIS A 135 32.46 4.66 -12.91
C HIS A 135 33.07 5.98 -13.40
N SER A 136 33.94 6.57 -12.58
CA SER A 136 34.92 7.53 -13.10
C SER A 136 35.84 6.78 -14.07
N PRO A 137 36.14 7.34 -15.26
CA PRO A 137 37.15 6.79 -16.16
C PRO A 137 38.55 6.85 -15.54
#